data_AF-A0A432QRA4-F1
#
_entry.id   AF-A0A432QRA4-F1
#
_cell.length_a   1.000
_cell.length_b   1.000
_cell.length_c   1.000
_cell.angle_alpha   90.00
_cell.angle_beta   90.00
_cell.angle_gamma   90.00
#
_symmetry.space_group_name_H-M   'P 1'
#
loop_
_entity.id
_entity.type
_entity.pdbx_description
1 polymer ?
#
loop_
_entity_poly.entity_id
_entity_poly.type
_entity_poly.pdbx_seq_one_letter_code
_entity_poly.pdbx_strand_id
1 'polypeptide(L)'
;EPETILRGEEPLLTNERHKELLELTRNSLSKVIKSVEMGFESPEFLSMDMDDALHSLGKIVGQVTTEDMLDIIFSQFCIGK
;
A
#
# COMPACT_ATOMS: atom_id res chain seq x y z
N GLU A 1 21.41 -7.08 12.96
CA GLU A 1 20.63 -5.83 12.81
C GLU A 1 19.74 -5.95 11.58
N PRO A 2 18.50 -5.44 11.60
CA PRO A 2 17.53 -5.66 10.51
C PRO A 2 17.92 -5.04 9.17
N GLU A 3 18.98 -4.23 9.14
CA GLU A 3 19.38 -3.41 7.99
C GLU A 3 20.07 -4.19 6.86
N THR A 4 20.36 -5.48 7.04
CA THR A 4 21.15 -6.27 6.06
C THR A 4 20.32 -6.92 4.94
N ILE A 5 18.98 -6.88 4.98
CA ILE A 5 18.13 -7.55 3.97
C ILE A 5 18.08 -6.76 2.63
N LEU A 6 18.51 -5.50 2.60
CA LEU A 6 18.37 -4.59 1.45
C LEU A 6 19.68 -4.35 0.64
N ARG A 7 20.59 -5.33 0.54
CA ARG A 7 21.76 -5.26 -0.38
C ARG A 7 21.48 -5.92 -1.74
N GLY A 8 20.34 -5.57 -2.33
CA GLY A 8 20.09 -5.60 -3.78
C GLY A 8 19.78 -4.17 -4.21
N GLU A 9 19.95 -3.83 -5.49
CA GLU A 9 19.66 -2.50 -6.04
C GLU A 9 18.40 -1.89 -5.40
N GLU A 10 18.47 -0.63 -4.94
CA GLU A 10 17.32 0.04 -4.33
C GLU A 10 16.12 -0.10 -5.27
N PRO A 11 15.00 -0.69 -4.82
CA PRO A 11 13.88 -0.96 -5.69
C PRO A 11 13.31 0.37 -6.20
N LEU A 12 13.47 0.62 -7.50
CA LEU A 12 12.98 1.82 -8.16
C LEU A 12 11.46 1.70 -8.36
N LEU A 13 10.74 2.70 -7.86
CA LEU A 13 9.31 2.82 -8.02
C LEU A 13 8.99 3.43 -9.39
N THR A 14 8.73 2.59 -10.39
CA THR A 14 8.51 3.02 -11.79
C THR A 14 7.03 3.14 -12.18
N ASN A 15 6.11 2.59 -11.39
CA ASN A 15 4.68 2.58 -11.67
C ASN A 15 3.95 3.64 -10.83
N GLU A 16 3.28 4.57 -11.52
CA GLU A 16 2.48 5.64 -10.89
C GLU A 16 1.38 5.09 -9.98
N ARG A 17 0.70 4.00 -10.37
CA ARG A 17 -0.28 3.30 -9.52
C ARG A 17 0.33 2.83 -8.20
N HIS A 18 1.54 2.27 -8.23
CA HIS A 18 2.20 1.82 -7.02
C HIS A 18 2.58 3.01 -6.12
N LYS A 19 2.98 4.13 -6.73
CA LYS A 19 3.25 5.38 -6.00
C LYS A 19 2.01 5.88 -5.28
N GLU A 20 0.88 6.00 -5.97
CA GLU A 20 -0.38 6.44 -5.36
C GLU A 20 -0.79 5.54 -4.19
N LEU A 21 -0.73 4.21 -4.37
CA LEU A 21 -1.08 3.26 -3.31
C LEU A 21 -0.12 3.32 -2.10
N LEU A 22 1.18 3.54 -2.33
CA LEU A 22 2.14 3.73 -1.25
C LEU A 22 1.93 5.06 -0.53
N GLU A 23 1.57 6.13 -1.24
CA GLU A 23 1.22 7.42 -0.62
C GLU A 23 -0.03 7.29 0.25
N LEU A 24 -1.07 6.58 -0.22
CA LEU A 24 -2.25 6.26 0.59
C LEU A 24 -1.89 5.46 1.84
N THR A 25 -1.11 4.39 1.67
CA THR A 25 -0.63 3.56 2.79
C THR A 25 0.10 4.39 3.84
N ARG A 26 1.05 5.23 3.40
CA ARG A 26 1.82 6.14 4.27
C ARG A 26 0.90 7.12 5.01
N ASN A 27 -0.09 7.68 4.32
CA ASN A 27 -1.01 8.64 4.91
C ASN A 27 -1.86 8.00 6.01
N SER A 28 -2.41 6.80 5.79
CA SER A 28 -3.16 6.05 6.81
C SER A 28 -2.30 5.69 8.01
N LEU A 29 -1.07 5.19 7.79
CA LEU A 29 -0.12 4.93 8.89
C LEU A 29 0.24 6.20 9.67
N SER A 30 0.36 7.34 8.98
CA SER A 30 0.62 8.63 9.64
C SER A 30 -0.53 9.06 10.55
N LYS A 31 -1.78 8.75 10.18
CA LYS A 31 -2.93 8.97 11.07
C LYS A 31 -2.79 8.10 12.31
N VAL A 32 -2.61 6.77 12.15
CA VAL A 32 -2.41 5.84 13.28
C VAL A 32 -1.34 6.33 14.25
N ILE A 33 -0.17 6.76 13.74
CA ILE A 33 0.92 7.28 14.58
C ILE A 33 0.47 8.52 15.34
N LYS A 34 -0.13 9.50 14.66
CA LYS A 34 -0.63 10.73 15.30
C LYS A 34 -1.70 10.43 16.35
N SER A 35 -2.62 9.52 16.05
CA SER A 35 -3.69 9.08 16.95
C SER A 35 -3.14 8.50 18.25
N VAL A 36 -2.09 7.68 18.15
CA VAL A 36 -1.37 7.12 19.31
C VAL A 36 -0.64 8.22 20.07
N GLU A 37 0.05 9.13 19.38
CA GLU A 37 0.78 10.25 20.01
C GLU A 37 -0.14 11.23 20.73
N MET A 38 -1.35 11.47 20.22
CA MET A 38 -2.37 12.31 20.83
C MET A 38 -3.04 11.65 22.05
N GLY A 39 -2.77 10.36 22.30
CA GLY A 39 -3.18 9.65 23.51
C GLY A 39 -4.67 9.33 23.62
N PHE A 40 -5.47 9.58 22.58
CA PHE A 40 -6.94 9.56 22.67
C PHE A 40 -7.65 9.17 21.37
N GLU A 41 -7.35 8.00 20.81
CA GLU A 41 -8.27 7.40 19.83
C GLU A 41 -8.78 6.05 20.31
N SER A 42 -10.09 5.84 20.15
CA SER A 42 -10.67 4.55 20.49
C SER A 42 -10.10 3.46 19.57
N PRO A 43 -9.92 2.22 20.05
CA PRO A 43 -9.33 1.14 19.25
C PRO A 43 -9.99 0.94 17.89
N GLU A 44 -11.27 1.29 17.76
CA GLU A 44 -12.05 1.24 16.53
C GLU A 44 -11.48 2.16 15.43
N PHE A 45 -11.04 3.38 15.75
CA PHE A 45 -10.45 4.30 14.77
C PHE A 45 -9.07 3.84 14.32
N LEU A 46 -8.24 3.39 15.27
CA LEU A 46 -6.94 2.81 14.97
C LEU A 46 -7.06 1.59 14.06
N SER A 47 -8.04 0.71 14.33
CA SER A 47 -8.31 -0.46 13.51
C SER A 47 -8.71 -0.06 12.08
N MET A 48 -9.56 0.96 11.94
CA MET A 48 -9.99 1.44 10.63
C MET A 48 -8.82 1.99 9.79
N ASP A 49 -7.98 2.85 10.36
CA ASP A 49 -6.82 3.39 9.65
C ASP A 49 -5.75 2.31 9.36
N MET A 50 -5.60 1.31 10.24
CA MET A 50 -4.75 0.13 9.99
C MET A 50 -5.28 -0.70 8.81
N ASP A 51 -6.59 -0.95 8.76
CA ASP A 51 -7.23 -1.69 7.66
C ASP A 51 -7.07 -0.95 6.32
N ASP A 52 -7.22 0.38 6.32
CA ASP A 52 -7.01 1.20 5.11
C ASP A 52 -5.55 1.13 4.60
N ALA A 53 -4.59 1.12 5.52
CA ALA A 53 -3.18 0.95 5.17
C ALA A 53 -2.92 -0.44 4.57
N LEU A 54 -3.42 -1.49 5.21
CA LEU A 54 -3.27 -2.88 4.74
C LEU A 54 -3.96 -3.10 3.40
N HIS A 55 -5.15 -2.55 3.20
CA HIS A 55 -5.90 -2.64 1.96
C HIS A 55 -5.16 -1.96 0.80
N SER A 56 -4.64 -0.76 1.01
CA SER A 56 -3.86 -0.03 -0.01
C SER A 56 -2.59 -0.77 -0.40
N LEU A 57 -1.88 -1.34 0.58
CA LEU A 57 -0.71 -2.19 0.35
C LEU A 57 -1.07 -3.50 -0.37
N GLY A 58 -2.19 -4.12 0.02
CA GLY A 58 -2.73 -5.33 -0.58
C GLY A 58 -3.04 -5.18 -2.07
N LYS A 59 -3.46 -4.00 -2.52
CA LYS A 59 -3.65 -3.67 -3.95
C LYS A 59 -2.35 -3.64 -4.75
N ILE A 60 -1.20 -3.39 -4.11
CA ILE A 60 0.11 -3.41 -4.78
C ILE A 60 0.52 -4.85 -5.07
N VAL A 61 0.39 -5.73 -4.07
CA VAL A 61 0.76 -7.15 -4.16
C VAL A 61 -0.30 -8.04 -4.80
N GLY A 62 -1.45 -7.47 -5.19
CA GLY A 62 -2.56 -8.21 -5.82
C GLY A 62 -3.36 -9.07 -4.86
N GLN A 63 -3.20 -8.88 -3.54
CA GLN A 63 -4.04 -9.54 -2.52
C GLN A 63 -5.43 -8.92 -2.44
N VAL A 64 -5.57 -7.67 -2.89
CA VAL A 64 -6.87 -7.01 -3.05
C VAL A 64 -6.99 -6.51 -4.49
N THR A 65 -7.73 -7.25 -5.29
CA THR A 65 -8.00 -6.93 -6.70
C THR A 65 -9.44 -6.50 -6.88
N THR A 66 -9.65 -5.38 -7.57
CA THR A 66 -10.94 -5.07 -8.20
C THR A 66 -10.90 -5.62 -9.62
N GLU A 67 -12.02 -6.16 -10.13
CA GLU A 67 -12.11 -6.71 -11.50
C GLU A 67 -11.58 -5.71 -12.54
N ASP A 68 -11.96 -4.43 -12.42
CA ASP A 68 -11.49 -3.35 -13.30
C ASP A 68 -9.97 -3.16 -13.32
N MET A 69 -9.26 -3.51 -12.25
CA MET A 69 -7.82 -3.34 -12.16
C MET A 69 -7.07 -4.41 -12.95
N LEU A 70 -7.61 -5.63 -13.01
CA LEU A 70 -7.05 -6.69 -13.84
C LEU A 70 -7.21 -6.33 -15.32
N ASP A 71 -8.37 -5.78 -15.71
CA ASP A 71 -8.61 -5.34 -17.08
C ASP A 71 -7.66 -4.23 -17.51
N ILE A 72 -7.39 -3.24 -16.65
CA ILE A 72 -6.40 -2.18 -16.94
C ILE A 72 -5.00 -2.79 -17.09
N ILE A 73 -4.61 -3.70 -16.19
CA ILE A 73 -3.30 -4.38 -16.28
C ILE A 73 -3.19 -5.12 -17.61
N PHE A 74 -4.17 -5.97 -17.95
CA PHE A 74 -4.13 -6.79 -19.16
C PHE A 74 -4.35 -5.99 -20.45
N SER A 75 -4.97 -4.82 -20.40
CA SER A 75 -5.10 -3.91 -21.56
C SER A 75 -3.76 -3.40 -22.11
N GLN A 76 -2.70 -3.43 -21.28
CA GLN A 76 -1.35 -3.03 -21.65
C GLN A 76 -0.49 -4.19 -22.17
N PHE A 77 -1.00 -5.43 -22.14
CA PHE A 77 -0.30 -6.59 -22.69
C PHE A 77 -0.72 -6.84 -24.13
N CYS A 78 0.26 -7.14 -24.99
CA CYS A 78 -0.03 -7.61 -26.34
C CYS A 78 -0.79 -8.96 -26.27
N ILE A 79 -1.73 -9.19 -27.19
CA ILE A 79 -2.49 -10.45 -27.29
C ILE A 79 -1.50 -11.63 -27.36
N GLY A 80 -1.57 -12.53 -26.39
CA GLY A 80 -0.74 -13.74 -26.32
C GLY A 80 0.39 -13.73 -25.28
N LYS A 81 0.36 -12.83 -24.29
CA LYS A 81 1.22 -12.89 -23.09
C LYS A 81 0.42 -13.23 -21.84
#